data_AF-A0A2N1UBA7-F1
#
_entry.id   AF-A0A2N1UBA7-F1
#
_cell.length_a   1.000
_cell.length_b   1.000
_cell.length_c   1.000
_cell.angle_alpha   90.00
_cell.angle_beta   90.00
_cell.angle_gamma   90.00
#
_symmetry.space_group_name_H-M   'P 1'
#
loop_
_entity.id
_entity.type
_entity.pdbx_description
1 polymer ?
#
loop_
_entity_poly.entity_id
_entity_poly.type
_entity_poly.pdbx_seq_one_letter_code
_entity_poly.pdbx_strand_id
1 'polypeptide(L)'
;MQKTRESLFQQVVKETCRDGKISPEEFAILKRLAALLGIETSTGNRLAAEIIDKYKAGELKFSPVDKPEALYRDVLLAFNDDNVIDGNEDALLETIRNWLDLPAQEASTDGGSDSKATRESILEVNGDIKPLRCDACNGQIPLLRRPEVKCPYCNASKAIPNIYLEALASRTSFETRRKQALQLFDKLGSKPSNFEETLAELDQQMLLVSFVLSLGFIIATVQFIVFYPLDWYYARFLQLNMTDVIPHWLPAMLATLVTFFLSVVPFGLLYIVRRKVLSLKHVQVALSANPPQKPGGPATCRSCGSPFEVPPDAAGVTCPYCQTDNLLQVPGAWLQETRDLSIQVGKSATTAENVFKKETRLGWESVLSVFLLFVFLGAINWLWLAEIKPPEHLRQEMIWLENYYDEISDKRLVRQVKSIGKDFPVGEWIEDAYEIEEFYIALAPGEKLQLTWDIASTTIKLQNYSELEATMYLVRGYSEGFSHLLESKRFTRLQPDAFSPGFGGWYRVKLMHESMINFKLKAELITPETPAPAQ
;
A
#
# COMPACT_ATOMS: atom_id res chain seq x y z
N MET A 1 -20.16 40.38 -7.66
CA MET A 1 -19.43 39.20 -8.18
C MET A 1 -17.99 39.33 -7.74
N GLN A 2 -17.46 38.31 -7.06
CA GLN A 2 -16.06 38.29 -6.66
C GLN A 2 -15.21 38.08 -7.92
N LYS A 3 -14.21 38.94 -8.17
CA LYS A 3 -13.29 38.76 -9.29
C LYS A 3 -12.48 37.49 -9.06
N THR A 4 -12.18 36.74 -10.12
CA THR A 4 -11.25 35.61 -10.01
C THR A 4 -9.85 36.13 -9.64
N ARG A 5 -9.06 35.33 -8.92
CA ARG A 5 -7.70 35.72 -8.52
C ARG A 5 -6.82 36.07 -9.73
N GLU A 6 -7.00 35.38 -10.86
CA GLU A 6 -6.34 35.70 -12.13
C GLU A 6 -6.79 37.06 -12.69
N SER A 7 -8.08 37.39 -12.64
CA SER A 7 -8.59 38.69 -13.09
C SER A 7 -8.07 39.84 -12.22
N LEU A 8 -7.97 39.61 -10.91
CA LEU A 8 -7.39 40.56 -9.96
C LEU A 8 -5.90 40.78 -10.24
N PHE A 9 -5.15 39.70 -10.44
CA PHE A 9 -3.73 39.76 -10.83
C PHE A 9 -3.53 40.54 -12.13
N GLN A 10 -4.33 40.25 -13.17
CA GLN A 10 -4.29 40.97 -14.44
C GLN A 10 -4.57 42.47 -14.28
N GLN A 11 -5.46 42.86 -13.37
CA GLN A 11 -5.73 44.29 -13.10
C GLN A 11 -4.54 44.98 -12.45
N VAL A 12 -3.88 44.34 -11.49
CA VAL A 12 -2.66 44.89 -10.88
C VAL A 12 -1.54 45.01 -11.91
N VAL A 13 -1.32 43.99 -12.74
CA VAL A 13 -0.32 44.04 -13.83
C VAL A 13 -0.59 45.20 -14.80
N LYS A 14 -1.86 45.45 -15.14
CA LYS A 14 -2.23 46.57 -16.01
C LYS A 14 -1.87 47.92 -15.40
N GLU A 15 -2.12 48.10 -14.10
CA GLU A 15 -1.75 49.34 -13.40
C GLU A 15 -0.23 49.50 -13.27
N THR A 16 0.50 48.42 -12.99
CA THR A 16 1.97 48.46 -12.94
C THR A 16 2.58 48.78 -14.31
N CYS A 17 1.95 48.38 -15.42
CA CYS A 17 2.47 48.63 -16.77
C CYS A 17 2.08 50.01 -17.35
N ARG A 18 1.52 50.92 -16.54
CA ARG A 18 0.97 52.20 -16.99
C ARG A 18 2.00 53.11 -17.70
N ASP A 19 3.26 53.03 -17.31
CA ASP A 19 4.38 53.78 -17.90
C ASP A 19 4.93 53.12 -19.20
N GLY A 20 4.40 51.95 -19.54
CA GLY A 20 4.79 51.15 -20.69
C GLY A 20 6.07 50.32 -20.53
N LYS A 21 6.64 50.24 -19.32
CA LYS A 21 7.83 49.44 -19.04
C LYS A 21 7.73 48.83 -17.65
N ILE A 22 7.69 47.49 -17.57
CA ILE A 22 7.81 46.81 -16.27
C ILE A 22 9.30 46.68 -15.93
N SER A 23 9.73 47.37 -14.86
CA SER A 23 11.07 47.25 -14.30
C SER A 23 11.31 45.84 -13.71
N PRO A 24 12.58 45.41 -13.56
CA PRO A 24 12.88 44.13 -12.92
C PRO A 24 12.34 44.00 -11.50
N GLU A 25 12.27 45.12 -10.76
CA GLU A 25 11.76 45.19 -9.38
C GLU A 25 10.24 44.97 -9.35
N GLU A 26 9.50 45.66 -10.22
CA GLU A 26 8.05 45.44 -10.38
C GLU A 26 7.72 44.02 -10.79
N PHE A 27 8.52 43.43 -11.69
CA PHE A 27 8.34 42.04 -12.08
C PHE A 27 8.58 41.07 -10.92
N ALA A 28 9.52 41.35 -10.03
CA ALA A 28 9.74 40.56 -8.82
C ALA A 28 8.56 40.66 -7.84
N ILE A 29 7.97 41.85 -7.71
CA ILE A 29 6.79 42.10 -6.89
C ILE A 29 5.55 41.38 -7.47
N LEU A 30 5.35 41.43 -8.79
CA LEU A 30 4.28 40.70 -9.48
C LEU A 30 4.42 39.17 -9.30
N LYS A 31 5.64 38.63 -9.31
CA LYS A 31 5.87 37.21 -8.98
C LYS A 31 5.46 36.85 -7.56
N ARG A 32 5.77 37.71 -6.58
CA ARG A 32 5.34 37.52 -5.18
C ARG A 32 3.83 37.60 -5.05
N LEU A 33 3.21 38.57 -5.71
CA LEU A 33 1.76 38.71 -5.76
C LEU A 33 1.07 37.48 -6.36
N ALA A 34 1.60 36.94 -7.47
CA ALA A 34 1.07 35.72 -8.08
C ALA A 34 1.13 34.53 -7.11
N ALA A 35 2.26 34.34 -6.42
CA ALA A 35 2.44 33.27 -5.44
C ALA A 35 1.44 33.39 -4.27
N LEU A 36 1.23 34.60 -3.73
CA LEU A 36 0.30 34.85 -2.63
C LEU A 36 -1.17 34.68 -3.05
N LEU A 37 -1.51 35.04 -4.29
CA LEU A 37 -2.83 34.74 -4.85
C LEU A 37 -3.02 33.24 -5.18
N GLY A 38 -2.00 32.39 -4.97
CA GLY A 38 -2.05 30.96 -5.31
C GLY A 38 -2.06 30.70 -6.82
N ILE A 39 -1.53 31.63 -7.61
CA ILE A 39 -1.34 31.48 -9.06
C ILE A 39 0.05 30.86 -9.28
N GLU A 40 0.12 29.77 -10.04
CA GLU A 40 1.40 29.14 -10.38
C GLU A 40 2.35 30.16 -11.04
N THR A 41 3.62 30.20 -10.63
CA THR A 41 4.60 31.19 -11.11
C THR A 41 4.71 31.24 -12.64
N SER A 42 4.60 30.08 -13.31
CA SER A 42 4.59 29.96 -14.77
C SER A 42 3.39 30.69 -15.40
N THR A 43 2.20 30.49 -14.83
CA THR A 43 0.95 31.14 -15.23
C THR A 43 0.97 32.64 -14.96
N GLY A 44 1.46 33.07 -13.78
CA GLY A 44 1.66 34.49 -13.45
C GLY A 44 2.59 35.20 -14.45
N ASN A 45 3.72 34.58 -14.78
CA ASN A 45 4.66 35.12 -15.78
C ASN A 45 4.02 35.20 -17.18
N ARG A 46 3.27 34.18 -17.59
CA ARG A 46 2.57 34.15 -18.88
C ARG A 46 1.53 35.27 -18.97
N LEU A 47 0.71 35.45 -17.93
CA LEU A 47 -0.29 36.51 -17.86
C LEU A 47 0.34 37.91 -17.90
N ALA A 48 1.46 38.10 -17.19
CA ALA A 48 2.19 39.36 -17.20
C ALA A 48 2.77 39.67 -18.60
N ALA A 49 3.42 38.69 -19.24
CA ALA A 49 3.96 38.83 -20.59
C ALA A 49 2.87 39.14 -21.63
N GLU A 50 1.73 38.45 -21.56
CA GLU A 50 0.59 38.67 -22.46
C GLU A 50 0.05 40.10 -22.38
N ILE A 51 -0.05 40.67 -21.17
CA ILE A 51 -0.49 42.06 -20.97
C ILE A 51 0.53 43.05 -21.52
N ILE A 52 1.83 42.81 -21.28
CA ILE A 52 2.91 43.67 -21.82
C ILE A 52 2.90 43.66 -23.34
N ASP A 53 2.77 42.48 -23.96
CA ASP A 53 2.80 42.34 -25.42
C ASP A 53 1.59 43.02 -26.06
N LYS A 54 0.39 42.85 -25.50
CA LYS A 54 -0.82 43.55 -25.93
C LYS A 54 -0.71 45.07 -25.79
N TYR A 55 -0.01 45.55 -24.76
CA TYR A 55 0.27 46.98 -24.62
C TYR A 55 1.24 47.49 -25.69
N LYS A 56 2.35 46.79 -25.94
CA LYS A 56 3.31 47.13 -26.99
C LYS A 56 2.69 47.10 -28.39
N ALA A 57 1.74 46.20 -28.62
CA ALA A 57 0.98 46.10 -29.87
C ALA A 57 -0.07 47.23 -30.04
N GLY A 58 -0.31 48.05 -29.00
CA GLY A 58 -1.34 49.10 -29.02
C GLY A 58 -2.77 48.58 -28.91
N GLU A 59 -2.96 47.30 -28.59
CA GLU A 59 -4.28 46.66 -28.43
C GLU A 59 -4.94 47.06 -27.11
N LEU A 60 -4.14 47.31 -26.07
CA LEU A 60 -4.61 47.79 -24.77
C LEU A 60 -4.47 49.31 -24.68
N LYS A 61 -5.61 50.01 -24.71
CA LYS A 61 -5.68 51.41 -24.26
C LYS A 61 -5.86 51.42 -22.75
N PHE A 62 -4.86 51.88 -22.01
CA PHE A 62 -5.03 52.11 -20.58
C PHE A 62 -5.99 53.29 -20.37
N SER A 63 -7.21 52.98 -19.96
CA SER A 63 -8.03 53.94 -19.23
C SER A 63 -7.60 53.84 -17.76
N PRO A 64 -7.34 54.95 -17.07
CA PRO A 64 -7.03 54.90 -15.64
C PRO A 64 -8.11 54.08 -14.94
N VAL A 65 -7.73 53.18 -14.03
CA VAL A 65 -8.72 52.45 -13.23
C VAL A 65 -9.61 53.48 -12.54
N ASP A 66 -10.90 53.44 -12.84
CA ASP A 66 -11.87 54.44 -12.37
C ASP A 66 -11.88 54.57 -10.83
N LYS A 67 -11.38 53.54 -10.11
CA LYS A 67 -11.35 53.43 -8.65
C LYS A 67 -10.14 52.62 -8.14
N PRO A 68 -8.93 53.20 -8.01
CA PRO A 68 -7.75 52.49 -7.49
C PRO A 68 -7.98 51.91 -6.09
N GLU A 69 -8.77 52.60 -5.26
CA GLU A 69 -9.22 52.16 -3.94
C GLU A 69 -9.99 50.83 -3.99
N ALA A 70 -10.81 50.63 -5.03
CA ALA A 70 -11.58 49.40 -5.20
C ALA A 70 -10.67 48.23 -5.59
N LEU A 71 -9.66 48.47 -6.45
CA LEU A 71 -8.66 47.46 -6.79
C LEU A 71 -7.83 47.08 -5.57
N TYR A 72 -7.36 48.06 -4.80
CA TYR A 72 -6.63 47.82 -3.56
C TYR A 72 -7.47 47.01 -2.56
N ARG A 73 -8.74 47.38 -2.37
CA ARG A 73 -9.67 46.64 -1.51
C ARG A 73 -9.87 45.20 -1.98
N ASP A 74 -9.98 44.96 -3.28
CA ASP A 74 -10.12 43.60 -3.83
C ASP A 74 -8.86 42.77 -3.56
N VAL A 75 -7.66 43.35 -3.69
CA VAL A 75 -6.38 42.71 -3.32
C VAL A 75 -6.30 42.41 -1.84
N LEU A 76 -6.66 43.39 -0.99
CA LEU A 76 -6.71 43.23 0.45
C LEU A 76 -7.64 42.09 0.87
N LEU A 77 -8.83 42.01 0.26
CA LEU A 77 -9.78 40.93 0.53
C LEU A 77 -9.26 39.57 0.05
N ALA A 78 -8.52 39.52 -1.07
CA ALA A 78 -7.92 38.29 -1.56
C ALA A 78 -6.75 37.81 -0.68
N PHE A 79 -6.00 38.73 -0.06
CA PHE A 79 -4.93 38.41 0.88
C PHE A 79 -5.50 37.97 2.22
N ASN A 80 -6.58 38.63 2.66
CA ASN A 80 -7.27 38.30 3.90
C ASN A 80 -8.16 37.03 3.77
N ASP A 81 -7.92 36.13 2.81
CA ASP A 81 -8.68 34.89 2.65
C ASP A 81 -8.48 33.94 3.86
N ASP A 82 -7.29 33.94 4.46
CA ASP A 82 -6.99 33.22 5.70
C ASP A 82 -7.24 34.07 6.97
N ASN A 83 -7.69 35.32 6.76
CA ASN A 83 -7.95 36.33 7.79
C ASN A 83 -6.74 36.62 8.70
N VAL A 84 -5.52 36.53 8.17
CA VAL A 84 -4.28 36.99 8.82
C VAL A 84 -3.43 37.64 7.73
N ILE A 85 -3.23 38.95 7.80
CA ILE A 85 -2.23 39.62 6.95
C ILE A 85 -0.89 39.49 7.66
N ASP A 86 0.01 38.66 7.13
CA ASP A 86 1.35 38.52 7.66
C ASP A 86 2.26 39.71 7.27
N GLY A 87 3.47 39.78 7.84
CA GLY A 87 4.38 40.90 7.55
C GLY A 87 4.87 40.98 6.10
N ASN A 88 4.87 39.87 5.36
CA ASN A 88 5.23 39.87 3.94
C ASN A 88 4.06 40.39 3.09
N GLU A 89 2.85 39.97 3.43
CA GLU A 89 1.61 40.44 2.80
C GLU A 89 1.40 41.92 3.06
N ASP A 90 1.65 42.40 4.28
CA ASP A 90 1.55 43.81 4.66
C ASP A 90 2.53 44.68 3.86
N ALA A 91 3.81 44.27 3.80
CA ALA A 91 4.83 44.96 3.00
C ALA A 91 4.48 45.00 1.50
N LEU A 92 3.89 43.92 0.98
CA LEU A 92 3.43 43.86 -0.41
C LEU A 92 2.21 44.74 -0.64
N LEU A 93 1.25 44.76 0.28
CA LEU A 93 0.08 45.64 0.24
C LEU A 93 0.51 47.11 0.27
N GLU A 94 1.48 47.48 1.08
CA GLU A 94 2.02 48.85 1.10
C GLU A 94 2.70 49.21 -0.23
N THR A 95 3.42 48.27 -0.84
CA THR A 95 4.00 48.46 -2.17
C THR A 95 2.91 48.67 -3.25
N ILE A 96 1.85 47.86 -3.24
CA ILE A 96 0.73 47.98 -4.17
C ILE A 96 -0.04 49.29 -3.92
N ARG A 97 -0.18 49.70 -2.66
CA ARG A 97 -0.79 50.99 -2.28
C ARG A 97 -0.03 52.16 -2.91
N ASN A 98 1.31 52.12 -2.84
CA ASN A 98 2.17 53.12 -3.44
C ASN A 98 2.06 53.14 -4.97
N TRP A 99 1.96 51.98 -5.62
CA TRP A 99 1.73 51.91 -7.08
C TRP A 99 0.38 52.49 -7.52
N LEU A 100 -0.62 52.42 -6.66
CA LEU A 100 -1.97 52.92 -6.93
C LEU A 100 -2.15 54.40 -6.54
N ASP A 101 -1.06 55.09 -6.16
CA ASP A 101 -1.05 56.49 -5.69
C ASP A 101 -2.06 56.75 -4.56
N LEU A 102 -2.31 55.75 -3.70
CA LEU A 102 -3.26 55.89 -2.59
C LEU A 102 -2.57 56.59 -1.41
N PRO A 103 -3.21 57.59 -0.75
CA PRO A 103 -2.62 58.27 0.39
C PRO A 103 -2.26 57.25 1.48
N ALA A 104 -1.10 57.44 2.13
CA ALA A 104 -0.74 56.66 3.30
C ALA A 104 -1.89 56.73 4.32
N GLN A 105 -2.15 55.62 5.01
CA GLN A 105 -3.20 55.62 6.03
C GLN A 105 -2.70 56.53 7.13
N GLU A 106 -3.18 57.77 7.18
CA GLU A 106 -2.98 58.62 8.33
C GLU A 106 -3.53 57.82 9.51
N ALA A 107 -2.63 57.34 10.37
CA ALA A 107 -2.99 56.63 11.57
C ALA A 107 -3.92 57.57 12.34
N SER A 108 -5.22 57.30 12.30
CA SER A 108 -6.25 58.18 12.83
C SER A 108 -5.97 58.43 14.32
N THR A 109 -5.33 59.55 14.63
CA THR A 109 -4.88 59.94 15.96
C THR A 109 -5.92 60.74 16.72
N ASP A 110 -7.04 61.08 16.10
CA ASP A 110 -7.94 62.13 16.60
C ASP A 110 -9.19 61.64 17.36
N GLY A 111 -9.02 60.60 18.19
CA GLY A 111 -10.08 60.06 19.05
C GLY A 111 -9.66 59.92 20.51
N GLY A 112 -9.93 60.94 21.33
CA GLY A 112 -10.03 60.91 22.80
C GLY A 112 -8.83 60.34 23.58
N SER A 113 -7.97 61.21 24.11
CA SER A 113 -6.71 60.84 24.77
C SER A 113 -6.85 59.95 26.01
N ASP A 114 -8.02 59.91 26.67
CA ASP A 114 -8.23 59.05 27.85
C ASP A 114 -8.57 57.58 27.50
N SER A 115 -9.13 57.33 26.31
CA SER A 115 -9.43 55.95 25.88
C SER A 115 -8.19 55.23 25.35
N LYS A 116 -7.25 55.99 24.77
CA LYS A 116 -6.08 55.44 24.07
C LYS A 116 -5.05 54.85 25.02
N ALA A 117 -4.74 55.56 26.11
CA ALA A 117 -3.82 55.08 27.15
C ALA A 117 -4.36 53.81 27.84
N THR A 118 -5.66 53.76 28.11
CA THR A 118 -6.31 52.57 28.71
C THR A 118 -6.29 51.39 27.74
N ARG A 119 -6.51 51.63 26.45
CA ARG A 119 -6.49 50.60 25.40
C ARG A 119 -5.09 50.04 25.14
N GLU A 120 -4.06 50.89 25.11
CA GLU A 120 -2.65 50.48 25.02
C GLU A 120 -2.17 49.74 26.29
N SER A 121 -2.77 50.02 27.45
CA SER A 121 -2.43 49.27 28.67
C SER A 121 -2.98 47.84 28.67
N ILE A 122 -4.09 47.58 27.96
CA ILE A 122 -4.83 46.30 27.95
C ILE A 122 -4.40 45.38 26.79
N LEU A 123 -4.06 45.95 25.64
CA LEU A 123 -3.55 45.20 24.49
C LEU A 123 -2.04 45.10 24.56
N GLU A 124 -1.48 43.92 24.31
CA GLU A 124 -0.06 43.78 24.00
C GLU A 124 0.21 44.29 22.59
N VAL A 125 1.49 44.54 22.28
CA VAL A 125 1.96 45.09 20.98
C VAL A 125 1.47 44.24 19.80
N ASN A 126 1.18 42.96 20.02
CA ASN A 126 0.69 42.01 19.01
C ASN A 126 -0.84 41.97 18.86
N GLY A 127 -1.59 42.82 19.57
CA GLY A 127 -3.06 42.79 19.59
C GLY A 127 -3.65 41.71 20.50
N ASP A 128 -2.82 41.05 21.30
CA ASP A 128 -3.25 40.08 22.31
C ASP A 128 -3.83 40.78 23.55
N ILE A 129 -4.89 40.20 24.10
CA ILE A 129 -5.56 40.73 25.29
C ILE A 129 -4.78 40.21 26.52
N LYS A 130 -4.35 41.10 27.41
CA LYS A 130 -3.70 40.69 28.66
C LYS A 130 -4.65 39.85 29.54
N PRO A 131 -4.19 38.78 30.20
CA PRO A 131 -5.01 38.00 31.12
C PRO A 131 -5.61 38.86 32.24
N LEU A 132 -6.93 38.82 32.41
CA LEU A 132 -7.61 39.53 33.48
C LEU A 132 -7.21 38.91 34.83
N ARG A 133 -6.74 39.73 35.78
CA ARG A 133 -6.36 39.27 37.12
C ARG A 133 -7.40 39.66 38.17
N CYS A 134 -7.59 38.83 39.18
CA CYS A 134 -8.47 39.10 40.32
C CYS A 134 -7.85 40.13 41.25
N ASP A 135 -8.62 41.13 41.69
CA ASP A 135 -8.12 42.18 42.58
C ASP A 135 -7.86 41.65 44.01
N ALA A 136 -8.55 40.59 44.42
CA ALA A 136 -8.42 40.01 45.77
C ALA A 136 -7.23 39.04 45.91
N CYS A 137 -7.02 38.16 44.92
CA CYS A 137 -6.02 37.08 45.02
C CYS A 137 -4.94 37.12 43.94
N ASN A 138 -4.99 38.11 43.03
CA ASN A 138 -4.11 38.23 41.85
C ASN A 138 -4.16 37.02 40.88
N GLY A 139 -5.07 36.06 41.10
CA GLY A 139 -5.26 34.90 40.23
C GLY A 139 -5.86 35.32 38.90
N GLN A 140 -5.46 34.65 37.82
CA GLN A 140 -6.02 34.91 36.49
C GLN A 140 -7.48 34.43 36.44
N ILE A 141 -8.33 35.19 35.75
CA ILE A 141 -9.78 34.96 35.64
C ILE A 141 -10.12 34.56 34.20
N PRO A 142 -10.96 33.55 33.97
CA PRO A 142 -11.41 33.20 32.62
C PRO A 142 -12.31 34.31 32.05
N LEU A 143 -12.09 34.65 30.78
CA LEU A 143 -12.94 35.61 30.06
C LEU A 143 -14.24 34.94 29.62
N LEU A 144 -15.37 35.44 30.12
CA LEU A 144 -16.72 34.98 29.76
C LEU A 144 -17.48 36.08 29.03
N ARG A 145 -18.45 35.70 28.19
CA ARG A 145 -19.41 36.64 27.56
C ARG A 145 -20.47 37.13 28.56
N ARG A 146 -20.06 37.47 29.78
CA ARG A 146 -20.92 37.99 30.86
C ARG A 146 -20.23 39.22 31.46
N PRO A 147 -20.96 40.24 31.92
CA PRO A 147 -20.37 41.45 32.47
C PRO A 147 -19.66 41.22 33.81
N GLU A 148 -19.99 40.14 34.51
CA GLU A 148 -19.36 39.76 35.78
C GLU A 148 -18.94 38.29 35.74
N VAL A 149 -17.81 37.99 36.37
CA VAL A 149 -17.27 36.65 36.52
C VAL A 149 -16.71 36.45 37.92
N LYS A 150 -16.94 35.27 38.51
CA LYS A 150 -16.36 34.90 39.80
C LYS A 150 -14.96 34.34 39.60
N CYS A 151 -14.01 34.79 40.41
CA CYS A 151 -12.66 34.22 40.40
C CYS A 151 -12.70 32.75 40.83
N PRO A 152 -12.15 31.81 40.03
CA PRO A 152 -12.18 30.38 40.36
C PRO A 152 -11.35 30.02 41.61
N TYR A 153 -10.49 30.93 42.09
CA TYR A 153 -9.59 30.68 43.22
C TYR A 153 -10.10 31.23 44.55
N CYS A 154 -10.78 32.38 44.56
CA CYS A 154 -11.24 33.05 45.80
C CYS A 154 -12.72 33.42 45.80
N ASN A 155 -13.46 33.08 44.74
CA ASN A 155 -14.88 33.40 44.55
C ASN A 155 -15.27 34.89 44.52
N ALA A 156 -14.31 35.83 44.57
CA ALA A 156 -14.59 37.25 44.41
C ALA A 156 -15.19 37.52 43.02
N SER A 157 -16.29 38.28 42.97
CA SER A 157 -16.87 38.74 41.70
C SER A 157 -16.04 39.90 41.15
N LYS A 158 -15.72 39.87 39.85
CA LYS A 158 -15.07 40.97 39.15
C LYS A 158 -15.87 41.34 37.92
N ALA A 159 -16.16 42.64 37.78
CA ALA A 159 -16.72 43.18 36.56
C ALA A 159 -15.67 43.13 35.43
N ILE A 160 -16.03 42.55 34.30
CA ILE A 160 -15.18 42.49 33.11
C ILE A 160 -15.25 43.87 32.43
N PRO A 161 -14.13 44.58 32.23
CA PRO A 161 -14.16 45.89 31.59
C PRO A 161 -14.73 45.80 30.16
N ASN A 162 -15.51 46.80 29.74
CA ASN A 162 -16.18 46.80 28.43
C ASN A 162 -15.22 46.56 27.24
N ILE A 163 -13.98 47.03 27.32
CA ILE A 163 -12.96 46.80 26.29
C ILE A 163 -12.74 45.30 26.03
N TYR A 164 -12.78 44.46 27.06
CA TYR A 164 -12.66 43.01 26.91
C TYR A 164 -13.91 42.39 26.28
N LEU A 165 -15.10 42.90 26.63
CA LEU A 165 -16.36 42.44 26.03
C LEU A 165 -16.45 42.82 24.55
N GLU A 166 -16.03 44.03 24.20
CA GLU A 166 -15.91 44.49 22.81
C GLU A 166 -14.88 43.67 22.03
N ALA A 167 -13.73 43.36 22.63
CA ALA A 167 -12.72 42.51 22.01
C ALA A 167 -13.20 41.06 21.82
N LEU A 168 -14.02 40.53 22.74
CA LEU A 168 -14.68 39.24 22.55
C LEU A 168 -15.77 39.29 21.47
N ALA A 169 -16.48 40.41 21.36
CA ALA A 169 -17.52 40.61 20.35
C ALA A 169 -16.93 40.78 18.95
N SER A 170 -15.83 41.51 18.78
CA SER A 170 -15.15 41.65 17.49
C SER A 170 -14.58 40.33 16.97
N ARG A 171 -14.28 39.40 17.89
CA ARG A 171 -13.80 38.04 17.58
C ARG A 171 -14.91 37.07 17.17
N THR A 172 -16.19 37.45 17.16
CA THR A 172 -17.28 36.59 16.63
C THR A 172 -17.15 36.34 15.13
N SER A 173 -16.49 37.21 14.39
CA SER A 173 -16.16 36.99 12.97
C SER A 173 -15.30 35.73 12.73
N PHE A 174 -14.63 35.21 13.78
CA PHE A 174 -13.85 33.98 13.75
C PHE A 174 -14.68 32.71 13.99
N GLU A 175 -16.01 32.82 14.12
CA GLU A 175 -16.89 31.67 14.37
C GLU A 175 -16.78 30.58 13.29
N THR A 176 -16.51 30.94 12.04
CA THR A 176 -16.28 29.96 10.97
C THR A 176 -15.02 29.13 11.23
N ARG A 177 -13.90 29.77 11.59
CA ARG A 177 -12.66 29.09 11.99
C ARG A 177 -12.88 28.22 13.23
N ARG A 178 -13.62 28.75 14.21
CA ARG A 178 -13.98 28.00 15.42
C ARG A 178 -14.79 26.74 15.09
N LYS A 179 -15.75 26.80 14.16
CA LYS A 179 -16.50 25.61 13.72
C LYS A 179 -15.60 24.57 13.06
N GLN A 180 -14.66 24.99 12.21
CA GLN A 180 -13.68 24.09 11.59
C GLN A 180 -12.73 23.48 12.63
N ALA A 181 -12.24 24.27 13.57
CA ALA A 181 -11.39 23.80 14.67
C ALA A 181 -12.15 22.81 15.57
N LEU A 182 -13.42 23.06 15.88
CA LEU A 182 -14.27 22.13 16.65
C LEU A 182 -14.47 20.80 15.91
N GLN A 183 -14.76 20.82 14.61
CA GLN A 183 -14.84 19.59 13.81
C GLN A 183 -13.52 18.82 13.78
N LEU A 184 -12.40 19.53 13.75
CA LEU A 184 -11.07 18.91 13.85
C LEU A 184 -10.85 18.34 15.25
N PHE A 185 -11.26 19.02 16.31
CA PHE A 185 -11.18 18.53 17.69
C PHE A 185 -12.05 17.32 17.95
N ASP A 186 -13.24 17.21 17.36
CA ASP A 186 -14.06 16.02 17.51
C ASP A 186 -13.39 14.81 16.85
N LYS A 187 -12.75 15.01 15.70
CA LYS A 187 -11.96 13.98 15.01
C LYS A 187 -10.67 13.62 15.75
N LEU A 188 -9.99 14.62 16.31
CA LEU A 188 -8.74 14.41 17.04
C LEU A 188 -9.00 13.90 18.45
N GLY A 189 -10.09 14.28 19.10
CA GLY A 189 -10.43 13.94 20.48
C GLY A 189 -11.08 12.57 20.63
N SER A 190 -11.56 11.96 19.55
CA SER A 190 -12.04 10.58 19.59
C SER A 190 -10.91 9.65 20.05
N LYS A 191 -11.12 8.95 21.17
CA LYS A 191 -10.17 7.95 21.67
C LYS A 191 -9.98 6.88 20.57
N PRO A 192 -8.73 6.51 20.23
CA PRO A 192 -8.51 5.34 19.36
C PRO A 192 -9.15 4.11 19.99
N SER A 193 -9.53 3.15 19.15
CA SER A 193 -10.04 1.87 19.65
C SER A 193 -8.98 1.15 20.48
N ASN A 194 -9.38 0.29 21.42
CA ASN A 194 -8.42 -0.45 22.25
C ASN A 194 -7.43 -1.28 21.40
N PHE A 195 -7.88 -1.78 20.24
CA PHE A 195 -7.02 -2.50 19.29
C PHE A 195 -5.93 -1.60 18.69
N GLU A 196 -6.31 -0.38 18.28
CA GLU A 196 -5.37 0.63 17.77
C GLU A 196 -4.36 1.05 18.85
N GLU A 197 -4.80 1.17 20.10
CA GLU A 197 -3.95 1.49 21.26
C GLU A 197 -2.93 0.37 21.50
N THR A 198 -3.36 -0.90 21.58
CA THR A 198 -2.46 -2.06 21.72
C THR A 198 -1.46 -2.17 20.56
N LEU A 199 -1.88 -1.90 19.32
CA LEU A 199 -0.97 -1.92 18.18
C LEU A 199 0.10 -0.83 18.23
N ALA A 200 -0.22 0.33 18.81
CA ALA A 200 0.73 1.43 18.94
C ALA A 200 1.81 1.15 19.99
N GLU A 201 1.49 0.33 21.01
CA GLU A 201 2.42 -0.08 22.07
C GLU A 201 3.45 -1.12 21.62
N LEU A 202 3.13 -1.93 20.60
CA LEU A 202 4.10 -2.89 20.06
C LEU A 202 5.36 -2.14 19.63
N ASP A 203 6.55 -2.67 19.86
CA ASP A 203 7.76 -2.06 19.31
C ASP A 203 7.88 -2.32 17.80
N GLN A 204 8.59 -1.46 17.06
CA GLN A 204 8.79 -1.65 15.62
C GLN A 204 9.56 -2.95 15.34
N GLN A 205 10.51 -3.33 16.20
CA GLN A 205 11.24 -4.58 16.06
C GLN A 205 10.32 -5.79 16.29
N MET A 206 9.41 -5.70 17.25
CA MET A 206 8.43 -6.76 17.51
C MET A 206 7.48 -6.97 16.34
N LEU A 207 7.00 -5.90 15.70
CA LEU A 207 6.20 -6.02 14.47
C LEU A 207 6.98 -6.68 13.34
N LEU A 208 8.26 -6.32 13.16
CA LEU A 208 9.11 -6.91 12.13
C LEU A 208 9.36 -8.41 12.39
N VAL A 209 9.66 -8.79 13.64
CA VAL A 209 9.84 -10.20 14.02
C VAL A 209 8.54 -10.98 13.83
N SER A 210 7.41 -10.44 14.27
CA SER A 210 6.09 -11.05 14.06
C SER A 210 5.80 -11.22 12.56
N PHE A 211 6.20 -10.26 11.74
CA PHE A 211 6.04 -10.34 10.30
C PHE A 211 6.83 -11.50 9.70
N VAL A 212 8.12 -11.59 10.00
CA VAL A 212 8.99 -12.66 9.49
C VAL A 212 8.48 -14.04 9.92
N LEU A 213 8.08 -14.21 11.18
CA LEU A 213 7.51 -15.47 11.68
C LEU A 213 6.19 -15.81 10.99
N SER A 214 5.30 -14.83 10.83
CA SER A 214 4.02 -15.03 10.13
C SER A 214 4.20 -15.37 8.65
N LEU A 215 5.22 -14.81 7.99
CA LEU A 215 5.50 -15.09 6.59
C LEU A 215 5.83 -16.56 6.38
N GLY A 216 6.71 -17.14 7.21
CA GLY A 216 7.01 -18.57 7.17
C GLY A 216 5.77 -19.45 7.40
N PHE A 217 4.92 -19.07 8.37
CA PHE A 217 3.68 -19.77 8.65
C PHE A 217 2.68 -19.67 7.48
N ILE A 218 2.52 -18.50 6.86
CA ILE A 218 1.64 -18.29 5.70
C ILE A 218 2.13 -19.11 4.51
N ILE A 219 3.43 -19.10 4.22
CA ILE A 219 4.03 -19.91 3.13
C ILE A 219 3.69 -21.38 3.35
N ALA A 220 3.96 -21.92 4.55
CA ALA A 220 3.66 -23.31 4.88
C ALA A 220 2.16 -23.60 4.74
N THR A 221 1.30 -22.72 5.26
CA THR A 221 -0.16 -22.86 5.20
C THR A 221 -0.68 -22.88 3.77
N VAL A 222 -0.21 -21.97 2.90
CA VAL A 222 -0.61 -21.93 1.48
C VAL A 222 -0.19 -23.22 0.77
N GLN A 223 1.01 -23.72 1.02
CA GLN A 223 1.47 -24.97 0.42
C GLN A 223 0.66 -26.18 0.89
N PHE A 224 0.44 -26.32 2.20
CA PHE A 224 -0.27 -27.47 2.78
C PHE A 224 -1.79 -27.45 2.55
N ILE A 225 -2.43 -26.28 2.51
CA ILE A 225 -3.89 -26.17 2.40
C ILE A 225 -4.34 -26.04 0.94
N VAL A 226 -3.57 -25.37 0.09
CA VAL A 226 -3.98 -25.12 -1.30
C VAL A 226 -3.34 -26.13 -2.25
N PHE A 227 -2.01 -26.19 -2.30
CA PHE A 227 -1.31 -26.95 -3.33
C PHE A 227 -1.27 -28.45 -3.06
N TYR A 228 -1.05 -28.86 -1.82
CA TYR A 228 -1.01 -30.28 -1.48
C TYR A 228 -2.35 -31.01 -1.74
N PRO A 229 -3.53 -30.47 -1.35
CA PRO A 229 -4.79 -31.11 -1.66
C PRO A 229 -5.15 -31.05 -3.15
N LEU A 230 -4.72 -30.00 -3.85
CA LEU A 230 -4.89 -29.88 -5.30
C LEU A 230 -4.07 -30.97 -6.00
N ASP A 231 -2.79 -31.11 -5.70
CA ASP A 231 -1.93 -32.15 -6.27
C ASP A 231 -2.46 -33.55 -5.93
N TRP A 232 -2.87 -33.78 -4.67
CA TRP A 232 -3.53 -35.02 -4.26
C TRP A 232 -4.81 -35.31 -5.05
N TYR A 233 -5.66 -34.30 -5.29
CA TYR A 233 -6.89 -34.43 -6.08
C TYR A 233 -6.58 -34.80 -7.54
N TYR A 234 -5.63 -34.11 -8.16
CA TYR A 234 -5.20 -34.40 -9.53
C TYR A 234 -4.62 -35.82 -9.64
N ALA A 235 -3.71 -36.18 -8.74
CA ALA A 235 -3.10 -37.50 -8.71
C ALA A 235 -4.12 -38.62 -8.46
N ARG A 236 -5.11 -38.38 -7.57
CA ARG A 236 -6.09 -39.39 -7.18
C ARG A 236 -7.21 -39.58 -8.20
N PHE A 237 -7.78 -38.49 -8.71
CA PHE A 237 -9.00 -38.55 -9.53
C PHE A 237 -8.72 -38.44 -11.02
N LEU A 238 -7.78 -37.59 -11.42
CA LEU A 238 -7.39 -37.42 -12.82
C LEU A 238 -6.24 -38.34 -13.21
N GLN A 239 -5.58 -38.96 -12.23
CA GLN A 239 -4.42 -39.85 -12.42
C GLN A 239 -3.26 -39.19 -13.17
N LEU A 240 -3.20 -37.86 -13.09
CA LEU A 240 -2.14 -37.01 -13.64
C LEU A 240 -1.51 -36.27 -12.47
N ASN A 241 -0.18 -36.19 -12.40
CA ASN A 241 0.44 -35.29 -11.42
C ASN A 241 0.22 -33.85 -11.90
N MET A 242 -0.01 -32.93 -10.97
CA MET A 242 -0.23 -31.53 -11.34
C MET A 242 1.00 -30.97 -12.08
N THR A 243 2.19 -31.45 -11.75
CA THR A 243 3.47 -31.09 -12.39
C THR A 243 3.58 -31.53 -13.85
N ASP A 244 2.81 -32.53 -14.26
CA ASP A 244 2.84 -33.06 -15.64
C ASP A 244 1.89 -32.27 -16.55
N VAL A 245 0.82 -31.72 -15.99
CA VAL A 245 -0.21 -30.95 -16.73
C VAL A 245 0.11 -29.46 -16.74
N ILE A 246 0.65 -28.96 -15.64
CA ILE A 246 0.88 -27.54 -15.43
C ILE A 246 2.38 -27.30 -15.35
N PRO A 247 2.93 -26.36 -16.11
CA PRO A 247 4.32 -25.95 -15.97
C PRO A 247 4.62 -25.61 -14.50
N HIS A 248 5.68 -26.19 -13.94
CA HIS A 248 6.07 -26.02 -12.53
C HIS A 248 6.16 -24.55 -12.06
N TRP A 249 6.44 -23.61 -12.97
CA TRP A 249 6.49 -22.18 -12.65
C TRP A 249 5.11 -21.58 -12.30
N LEU A 250 4.00 -22.13 -12.82
CA LEU A 250 2.67 -21.54 -12.63
C LEU A 250 2.15 -21.76 -11.19
N PRO A 251 2.19 -22.97 -10.60
CA PRO A 251 1.84 -23.18 -9.19
C PRO A 251 2.73 -22.35 -8.26
N ALA A 252 4.03 -22.25 -8.54
CA ALA A 252 4.96 -21.43 -7.78
C ALA A 252 4.61 -19.93 -7.84
N MET A 253 4.23 -19.42 -9.01
CA MET A 253 3.76 -18.05 -9.19
C MET A 253 2.48 -17.79 -8.39
N LEU A 254 1.49 -18.68 -8.50
CA LEU A 254 0.23 -18.57 -7.76
C LEU A 254 0.46 -18.63 -6.25
N ALA A 255 1.31 -19.53 -5.77
CA ALA A 255 1.67 -19.65 -4.36
C ALA A 255 2.31 -18.36 -3.84
N THR A 256 3.25 -17.80 -4.61
CA THR A 256 3.92 -16.54 -4.27
C THR A 256 2.94 -15.38 -4.23
N LEU A 257 2.04 -15.27 -5.21
CA LEU A 257 1.01 -14.23 -5.25
C LEU A 257 0.07 -14.31 -4.05
N VAL A 258 -0.47 -15.50 -3.76
CA VAL A 258 -1.38 -15.70 -2.62
C VAL A 258 -0.67 -15.39 -1.29
N THR A 259 0.56 -15.89 -1.10
CA THR A 259 1.38 -15.60 0.08
C THR A 259 1.63 -14.09 0.22
N PHE A 260 1.93 -13.42 -0.89
CA PHE A 260 2.17 -11.98 -0.91
C PHE A 260 0.94 -11.20 -0.47
N PHE A 261 -0.25 -11.49 -1.03
CA PHE A 261 -1.48 -10.80 -0.64
C PHE A 261 -1.84 -11.05 0.83
N LEU A 262 -1.68 -12.29 1.30
CA LEU A 262 -2.00 -12.65 2.69
C LEU A 262 -1.02 -12.09 3.73
N SER A 263 0.21 -11.76 3.32
CA SER A 263 1.22 -11.19 4.22
C SER A 263 1.30 -9.67 4.13
N VAL A 264 1.46 -9.10 2.94
CA VAL A 264 1.75 -7.66 2.78
C VAL A 264 0.53 -6.79 3.08
N VAL A 265 -0.68 -7.21 2.69
CA VAL A 265 -1.88 -6.38 2.90
C VAL A 265 -2.20 -6.22 4.39
N PRO A 266 -2.30 -7.29 5.21
CA PRO A 266 -2.59 -7.15 6.63
C PRO A 266 -1.49 -6.36 7.35
N PHE A 267 -0.22 -6.65 7.09
CA PHE A 267 0.88 -5.94 7.76
C PHE A 267 1.01 -4.48 7.31
N GLY A 268 0.75 -4.17 6.04
CA GLY A 268 0.67 -2.80 5.55
C GLY A 268 -0.43 -2.00 6.25
N LEU A 269 -1.62 -2.61 6.43
CA LEU A 269 -2.72 -1.99 7.17
C LEU A 269 -2.37 -1.80 8.65
N LEU A 270 -1.80 -2.80 9.32
CA LEU A 270 -1.36 -2.70 10.72
C LEU A 270 -0.32 -1.57 10.90
N TYR A 271 0.62 -1.45 9.96
CA TYR A 271 1.64 -0.40 9.97
C TYR A 271 1.02 1.00 9.78
N ILE A 272 0.09 1.17 8.83
CA ILE A 272 -0.63 2.43 8.62
C ILE A 272 -1.41 2.83 9.87
N VAL A 273 -2.15 1.89 10.46
CA VAL A 273 -2.93 2.11 11.68
C VAL A 273 -2.03 2.55 12.83
N ARG A 274 -0.95 1.81 13.08
CA ARG A 274 0.03 2.17 14.11
C ARG A 274 0.59 3.57 13.91
N ARG A 275 1.05 3.89 12.70
CA ARG A 275 1.66 5.21 12.41
C ARG A 275 0.63 6.33 12.61
N LYS A 276 -0.61 6.12 12.16
CA LYS A 276 -1.73 7.05 12.39
C LYS A 276 -1.93 7.32 13.88
N VAL A 277 -1.94 6.29 14.73
CA VAL A 277 -2.12 6.45 16.19
C VAL A 277 -0.95 7.22 16.81
N LEU A 278 0.29 6.90 16.44
CA LEU A 278 1.47 7.61 16.93
C LEU A 278 1.47 9.09 16.50
N SER A 279 1.14 9.38 15.24
CA SER A 279 1.01 10.76 14.77
C SER A 279 -0.13 11.51 15.48
N LEU A 280 -1.26 10.84 15.71
CA LEU A 280 -2.39 11.41 16.43
C LEU A 280 -2.05 11.68 17.90
N LYS A 281 -1.30 10.79 18.58
CA LYS A 281 -0.78 11.01 19.93
C LYS A 281 0.07 12.27 20.00
N HIS A 282 1.03 12.45 19.09
CA HIS A 282 1.86 13.66 19.04
C HIS A 282 1.04 14.93 18.82
N VAL A 283 0.07 14.89 17.89
CA VAL A 283 -0.79 16.04 17.60
C VAL A 283 -1.70 16.37 18.77
N GLN A 284 -2.36 15.38 19.38
CA GLN A 284 -3.21 15.60 20.54
C GLN A 284 -2.43 16.23 21.70
N VAL A 285 -1.21 15.75 21.95
CA VAL A 285 -0.36 16.26 23.02
C VAL A 285 0.11 17.69 22.70
N ALA A 286 0.58 17.94 21.48
CA ALA A 286 0.97 19.27 21.04
C ALA A 286 -0.22 20.25 21.09
N LEU A 287 -1.45 19.73 20.96
CA LEU A 287 -2.66 20.52 21.06
C LEU A 287 -3.24 20.62 22.47
N SER A 288 -2.79 19.80 23.41
CA SER A 288 -3.38 19.69 24.75
C SER A 288 -3.33 21.02 25.52
N ALA A 289 -4.40 21.32 26.25
CA ALA A 289 -4.40 22.40 27.24
C ALA A 289 -3.41 22.09 28.36
N ASN A 290 -2.82 23.12 28.94
CA ASN A 290 -2.02 22.96 30.14
C ASN A 290 -2.92 22.52 31.32
N PRO A 291 -2.46 21.58 32.16
CA PRO A 291 -3.21 21.18 33.34
C PRO A 291 -3.43 22.38 34.27
N PRO A 292 -4.44 22.33 35.16
CA PRO A 292 -4.70 23.42 36.07
C PRO A 292 -3.50 23.64 37.01
N GLN A 293 -3.15 24.90 37.25
CA GLN A 293 -2.01 25.26 38.14
C GLN A 293 -2.23 24.82 39.58
N LYS A 294 -3.48 24.63 40.00
CA LYS A 294 -3.88 24.13 41.31
C LYS A 294 -4.90 22.99 41.15
N PRO A 295 -4.88 21.95 42.00
CA PRO A 295 -5.91 20.92 41.99
C PRO A 295 -7.31 21.53 42.07
N GLY A 296 -8.21 21.14 41.16
CA GLY A 296 -9.56 21.69 41.04
C GLY A 296 -9.70 23.04 40.33
N GLY A 297 -8.59 23.66 39.88
CA GLY A 297 -8.62 24.88 39.09
C GLY A 297 -9.02 24.64 37.62
N PRO A 298 -9.28 25.71 36.84
CA PRO A 298 -9.54 25.60 35.41
C PRO A 298 -8.28 25.19 34.64
N ALA A 299 -8.46 24.48 33.53
CA ALA A 299 -7.38 24.26 32.56
C ALA A 299 -6.86 25.61 32.01
N THR A 300 -5.61 25.61 31.56
CA THR A 300 -4.95 26.82 31.09
C THR A 300 -4.49 26.68 29.64
N CYS A 301 -4.39 27.80 28.94
CA CYS A 301 -3.95 27.83 27.55
C CYS A 301 -2.51 27.34 27.41
N ARG A 302 -2.27 26.49 26.40
CA ARG A 302 -0.93 25.95 26.12
C ARG A 302 0.08 27.01 25.67
N SER A 303 -0.40 28.10 25.06
CA SER A 303 0.44 29.17 24.53
C SER A 303 0.65 30.29 25.55
N CYS A 304 -0.41 30.95 26.00
CA CYS A 304 -0.30 32.11 26.90
C CYS A 304 -0.48 31.79 28.40
N GLY A 305 -0.84 30.55 28.76
CA GLY A 305 -1.06 30.15 30.15
C GLY A 305 -2.35 30.69 30.81
N SER A 306 -3.18 31.45 30.08
CA SER A 306 -4.42 32.01 30.63
C SER A 306 -5.48 30.94 30.93
N PRO A 307 -6.24 31.05 32.03
CA PRO A 307 -7.33 30.13 32.33
C PRO A 307 -8.52 30.40 31.41
N PHE A 308 -9.25 29.35 31.05
CA PHE A 308 -10.52 29.46 30.34
C PHE A 308 -11.56 28.52 30.96
N GLU A 309 -12.83 28.87 30.78
CA GLU A 309 -13.93 27.99 31.16
C GLU A 309 -14.06 26.90 30.09
N VAL A 310 -14.16 25.65 30.56
CA VAL A 310 -14.35 24.48 29.72
C VAL A 310 -15.85 24.17 29.68
N PRO A 311 -16.51 24.25 28.52
CA PRO A 311 -17.87 23.76 28.39
C PRO A 311 -17.92 22.26 28.74
N PRO A 312 -18.99 21.78 29.39
CA PRO A 312 -19.15 20.34 29.61
C PRO A 312 -19.09 19.62 28.25
N ASP A 313 -18.39 18.47 28.23
CA ASP A 313 -18.23 17.59 27.07
C ASP A 313 -17.49 18.16 25.86
N ALA A 314 -16.90 19.37 25.94
CA ALA A 314 -16.12 19.91 24.84
C ALA A 314 -14.81 19.13 24.63
N ALA A 315 -14.57 18.64 23.41
CA ALA A 315 -13.30 18.02 23.05
C ALA A 315 -12.14 19.04 23.01
N GLY A 316 -12.43 20.29 22.65
CA GLY A 316 -11.45 21.39 22.61
C GLY A 316 -12.08 22.77 22.75
N VAL A 317 -11.23 23.77 23.01
CA VAL A 317 -11.60 25.18 23.23
C VAL A 317 -10.54 26.13 22.68
N THR A 318 -10.98 27.18 21.99
CA THR A 318 -10.09 28.27 21.54
C THR A 318 -9.94 29.29 22.67
N CYS A 319 -8.69 29.62 23.00
CA CYS A 319 -8.37 30.57 24.07
C CYS A 319 -8.94 31.97 23.76
N PRO A 320 -9.73 32.59 24.66
CA PRO A 320 -10.30 33.92 24.41
C PRO A 320 -9.26 35.04 24.38
N TYR A 321 -8.03 34.79 24.86
CA TYR A 321 -6.95 35.77 24.97
C TYR A 321 -6.04 35.79 23.73
N CYS A 322 -5.28 34.70 23.51
CA CYS A 322 -4.32 34.59 22.39
C CYS A 322 -4.85 33.78 21.20
N GLN A 323 -6.14 33.40 21.20
CA GLN A 323 -6.79 32.63 20.13
C GLN A 323 -6.16 31.25 19.83
N THR A 324 -5.26 30.77 20.68
CA THR A 324 -4.72 29.42 20.53
C THR A 324 -5.81 28.40 20.83
N ASP A 325 -6.09 27.54 19.87
CA ASP A 325 -6.86 26.30 20.00
C ASP A 325 -6.29 25.41 21.09
N ASN A 326 -7.06 24.74 21.94
CA ASN A 326 -6.57 23.81 22.98
C ASN A 326 -7.46 22.57 23.02
N LEU A 327 -6.87 21.38 23.02
CA LEU A 327 -7.57 20.11 23.17
C LEU A 327 -7.69 19.78 24.67
N LEU A 328 -8.89 19.39 25.10
CA LEU A 328 -9.23 19.18 26.51
C LEU A 328 -9.30 17.70 26.88
N GLN A 329 -9.76 16.86 25.96
CA GLN A 329 -9.88 15.43 26.16
C GLN A 329 -8.64 14.73 25.60
N VAL A 330 -7.61 14.60 26.44
CA VAL A 330 -6.44 13.78 26.15
C VAL A 330 -6.32 12.70 27.22
N PRO A 331 -6.15 11.41 26.85
CA PRO A 331 -5.93 10.34 27.81
C PRO A 331 -4.78 10.69 28.77
N GLY A 332 -5.01 10.60 30.08
CA GLY A 332 -4.04 11.02 31.09
C GLY A 332 -2.68 10.30 30.99
N ALA A 333 -2.69 9.04 30.55
CA ALA A 333 -1.47 8.26 30.30
C ALA A 333 -0.59 8.92 29.21
N TRP A 334 -1.20 9.45 28.14
CA TRP A 334 -0.47 10.07 27.04
C TRP A 334 0.20 11.38 27.49
N LEU A 335 -0.51 12.18 28.30
CA LEU A 335 0.01 13.44 28.84
C LEU A 335 1.25 13.25 29.70
N GLN A 336 1.37 12.13 30.43
CA GLN A 336 2.55 11.86 31.28
C GLN A 336 3.77 11.51 30.45
N GLU A 337 3.61 10.69 29.41
CA GLU A 337 4.72 10.17 28.60
C GLU A 337 5.33 11.20 27.64
N THR A 338 4.53 12.15 27.16
CA THR A 338 4.92 13.05 26.06
C THR A 338 5.09 14.49 26.48
N ARG A 339 5.00 14.79 27.79
CA ARG A 339 5.19 16.14 28.32
C ARG A 339 6.55 16.72 27.93
N ASP A 340 7.59 15.88 27.93
CA ASP A 340 8.95 16.27 27.57
C ASP A 340 9.11 16.58 26.07
N LEU A 341 8.31 15.93 25.21
CA LEU A 341 8.30 16.15 23.76
C LEU A 341 7.49 17.39 23.34
N SER A 342 6.45 17.73 24.12
CA SER A 342 5.52 18.83 23.79
C SER A 342 6.19 20.21 23.72
N ILE A 343 7.32 20.39 24.41
CA ILE A 343 8.04 21.67 24.50
C ILE A 343 8.61 22.11 23.13
N GLN A 344 8.82 21.18 22.17
CA GLN A 344 9.45 21.50 20.88
C GLN A 344 8.47 21.78 19.70
N VAL A 345 7.21 21.33 19.76
CA VAL A 345 6.30 21.30 18.58
C VAL A 345 5.28 22.45 18.56
N GLY A 346 5.25 23.29 19.59
CA GLY A 346 4.11 24.16 19.90
C GLY A 346 3.99 25.48 19.15
N LYS A 347 3.73 25.49 17.82
CA LYS A 347 3.46 26.79 17.14
C LYS A 347 2.07 26.97 16.51
N SER A 348 1.40 25.96 15.94
CA SER A 348 -0.01 26.14 15.52
C SER A 348 -0.75 24.82 15.24
N ALA A 349 -2.10 24.86 15.24
CA ALA A 349 -2.94 23.73 14.87
C ALA A 349 -2.80 23.36 13.38
N THR A 350 -2.61 24.35 12.51
CA THR A 350 -2.35 24.14 11.08
C THR A 350 -1.01 23.44 10.85
N THR A 351 0.03 23.78 11.62
CA THR A 351 1.31 23.05 11.59
C THR A 351 1.12 21.60 12.04
N ALA A 352 0.36 21.36 13.11
CA ALA A 352 0.08 20.01 13.58
C ALA A 352 -0.68 19.17 12.54
N GLU A 353 -1.67 19.77 11.86
CA GLU A 353 -2.39 19.11 10.76
C GLU A 353 -1.46 18.80 9.57
N ASN A 354 -0.60 19.74 9.20
CA ASN A 354 0.36 19.55 8.10
C ASN A 354 1.40 18.46 8.44
N VAL A 355 1.88 18.40 9.69
CA VAL A 355 2.75 17.31 10.16
C VAL A 355 1.99 15.98 10.11
N PHE A 356 0.74 15.94 10.58
CA PHE A 356 -0.09 14.73 10.49
C PHE A 356 -0.27 14.24 9.05
N LYS A 357 -0.63 15.13 8.12
CA LYS A 357 -0.78 14.79 6.69
C LYS A 357 0.53 14.30 6.09
N LYS A 358 1.64 14.97 6.41
CA LYS A 358 2.99 14.59 5.95
C LYS A 358 3.37 13.21 6.47
N GLU A 359 3.20 12.95 7.76
CA GLU A 359 3.50 11.64 8.37
C GLU A 359 2.62 10.53 7.81
N THR A 360 1.34 10.81 7.58
CA THR A 360 0.41 9.84 6.96
C THR A 360 0.85 9.49 5.55
N ARG A 361 1.28 10.50 4.76
CA ARG A 361 1.82 10.28 3.41
C ARG A 361 3.12 9.46 3.43
N LEU A 362 4.05 9.79 4.32
CA LEU A 362 5.29 9.01 4.50
C LEU A 362 5.00 7.55 4.90
N GLY A 363 3.90 7.32 5.64
CA GLY A 363 3.38 5.98 5.93
C GLY A 363 3.07 5.19 4.66
N TRP A 364 2.33 5.80 3.73
CA TRP A 364 2.04 5.19 2.42
C TRP A 364 3.28 4.95 1.57
N GLU A 365 4.23 5.88 1.58
CA GLU A 365 5.51 5.72 0.87
C GLU A 365 6.32 4.53 1.45
N SER A 366 6.25 4.32 2.77
CA SER A 366 6.89 3.17 3.44
C SER A 366 6.22 1.85 3.05
N VAL A 367 4.88 1.80 3.02
CA VAL A 367 4.13 0.61 2.57
C VAL A 367 4.44 0.29 1.11
N LEU A 368 4.52 1.31 0.24
CA LEU A 368 4.91 1.14 -1.15
C LEU A 368 6.34 0.59 -1.26
N SER A 369 7.26 1.05 -0.41
CA SER A 369 8.64 0.58 -0.39
C SER A 369 8.73 -0.90 0.02
N VAL A 370 7.96 -1.32 1.03
CA VAL A 370 7.84 -2.72 1.44
C VAL A 370 7.20 -3.57 0.34
N PHE A 371 6.15 -3.06 -0.31
CA PHE A 371 5.52 -3.71 -1.47
C PHE A 371 6.54 -3.98 -2.58
N LEU A 372 7.33 -2.97 -2.96
CA LEU A 372 8.34 -3.10 -4.01
C LEU A 372 9.46 -4.08 -3.61
N LEU A 373 9.90 -4.05 -2.36
CA LEU A 373 10.87 -5.02 -1.84
C LEU A 373 10.34 -6.46 -1.97
N PHE A 374 9.06 -6.68 -1.68
CA PHE A 374 8.46 -7.99 -1.85
C PHE A 374 8.32 -8.43 -3.31
N VAL A 375 7.92 -7.53 -4.21
CA VAL A 375 7.89 -7.84 -5.65
C VAL A 375 9.28 -8.24 -6.12
N PHE A 376 10.32 -7.55 -5.65
CA PHE A 376 11.71 -7.89 -5.94
C PHE A 376 12.12 -9.26 -5.37
N LEU A 377 11.84 -9.54 -4.10
CA LEU A 377 12.14 -10.84 -3.48
C LEU A 377 11.34 -11.99 -4.11
N GLY A 378 10.08 -11.74 -4.46
CA GLY A 378 9.23 -12.69 -5.18
C GLY A 378 9.77 -12.98 -6.58
N ALA A 379 10.28 -11.97 -7.29
CA ALA A 379 10.94 -12.14 -8.58
C ALA A 379 12.25 -12.94 -8.45
N ILE A 380 13.05 -12.71 -7.40
CA ILE A 380 14.25 -13.50 -7.12
C ILE A 380 13.88 -14.96 -6.82
N ASN A 381 12.91 -15.20 -5.96
CA ASN A 381 12.44 -16.56 -5.64
C ASN A 381 11.89 -17.25 -6.90
N TRP A 382 11.13 -16.52 -7.72
CA TRP A 382 10.63 -17.04 -8.99
C TRP A 382 11.75 -17.38 -9.96
N LEU A 383 12.74 -16.49 -10.14
CA LEU A 383 13.94 -16.76 -10.95
C LEU A 383 14.70 -17.97 -10.43
N TRP A 384 14.89 -18.07 -9.11
CA TRP A 384 15.56 -19.20 -8.49
C TRP A 384 14.81 -20.51 -8.73
N LEU A 385 13.49 -20.52 -8.57
CA LEU A 385 12.64 -21.70 -8.85
C LEU A 385 12.60 -22.04 -10.36
N ALA A 386 12.66 -21.05 -11.24
CA ALA A 386 12.72 -21.27 -12.69
C ALA A 386 14.10 -21.76 -13.14
N GLU A 387 15.17 -21.36 -12.44
CA GLU A 387 16.55 -21.72 -12.75
C GLU A 387 17.01 -23.01 -12.06
N ILE A 388 16.26 -23.51 -11.07
CA ILE A 388 16.25 -24.93 -10.71
C ILE A 388 15.69 -25.67 -11.93
N LYS A 389 16.53 -25.79 -12.96
CA LYS A 389 16.32 -26.66 -14.09
C LYS A 389 16.07 -28.05 -13.50
N PRO A 390 15.07 -28.79 -14.00
CA PRO A 390 15.03 -30.22 -13.70
C PRO A 390 16.43 -30.76 -14.03
N PRO A 391 17.06 -31.52 -13.12
CA PRO A 391 18.45 -31.94 -13.27
C PRO A 391 18.69 -32.50 -14.67
N GLU A 392 19.85 -32.20 -15.29
CA GLU A 392 20.10 -32.34 -16.74
C GLU A 392 19.74 -33.72 -17.33
N HIS A 393 19.81 -34.78 -16.51
CA HIS A 393 19.38 -36.12 -16.92
C HIS A 393 17.87 -36.18 -17.26
N LEU A 394 17.00 -35.55 -16.47
CA LEU A 394 15.56 -35.45 -16.75
C LEU A 394 15.28 -34.62 -18.00
N ARG A 395 16.12 -33.63 -18.30
CA ARG A 395 15.96 -32.77 -19.47
C ARG A 395 16.32 -33.51 -20.76
N GLN A 396 17.39 -34.32 -20.75
CA GLN A 396 17.74 -35.18 -21.88
C GLN A 396 16.69 -36.27 -22.11
N GLU A 397 16.16 -36.88 -21.04
CA GLU A 397 15.09 -37.89 -21.15
C GLU A 397 13.76 -37.30 -21.63
N MET A 398 13.37 -36.09 -21.19
CA MET A 398 12.16 -35.40 -21.68
C MET A 398 12.26 -35.00 -23.16
N ILE A 399 13.35 -34.34 -23.57
CA ILE A 399 13.56 -33.94 -24.98
C ILE A 399 13.61 -35.18 -25.88
N TRP A 400 14.12 -36.30 -25.36
CA TRP A 400 14.09 -37.58 -26.05
C TRP A 400 12.65 -38.08 -26.19
N LEU A 401 11.88 -38.21 -25.10
CA LEU A 401 10.49 -38.71 -25.12
C LEU A 401 9.50 -37.85 -25.91
N GLU A 402 9.64 -36.53 -25.90
CA GLU A 402 8.71 -35.60 -26.57
C GLU A 402 8.86 -35.68 -28.10
N ASN A 403 10.10 -35.72 -28.62
CA ASN A 403 10.36 -35.99 -30.04
C ASN A 403 9.97 -37.44 -30.44
N TYR A 404 9.93 -38.36 -29.48
CA TYR A 404 9.67 -39.79 -29.69
C TYR A 404 8.17 -40.14 -29.63
N TYR A 405 7.34 -39.34 -28.94
CA TYR A 405 5.88 -39.49 -28.89
C TYR A 405 5.23 -39.35 -30.27
N ASP A 406 5.67 -38.35 -31.04
CA ASP A 406 5.18 -38.12 -32.40
C ASP A 406 5.67 -39.19 -33.38
N GLU A 407 6.90 -39.70 -33.21
CA GLU A 407 7.48 -40.68 -34.14
C GLU A 407 6.98 -42.13 -33.91
N ILE A 408 6.61 -42.49 -32.67
CA ILE A 408 6.19 -43.86 -32.31
C ILE A 408 4.67 -44.06 -32.30
N SER A 409 3.87 -43.01 -32.08
CA SER A 409 2.40 -43.16 -32.19
C SER A 409 1.99 -43.76 -33.54
N ASP A 410 2.74 -43.47 -34.60
CA ASP A 410 2.58 -44.05 -35.93
C ASP A 410 3.28 -45.39 -36.15
N LYS A 411 4.33 -45.73 -35.39
CA LYS A 411 5.19 -46.92 -35.67
C LYS A 411 5.13 -48.06 -34.66
N ARG A 412 4.48 -47.90 -33.49
CA ARG A 412 4.28 -48.93 -32.43
C ARG A 412 5.52 -49.85 -32.27
N LEU A 413 6.62 -49.29 -31.77
CA LEU A 413 7.92 -49.97 -31.65
C LEU A 413 8.20 -50.43 -30.22
N VAL A 414 8.86 -51.59 -30.09
CA VAL A 414 9.41 -52.14 -28.84
C VAL A 414 10.91 -51.87 -28.81
N ARG A 415 11.44 -51.22 -27.76
CA ARG A 415 12.87 -50.85 -27.67
C ARG A 415 13.57 -51.43 -26.45
N GLN A 416 14.73 -52.06 -26.67
CA GLN A 416 15.58 -52.69 -25.65
C GLN A 416 16.49 -51.67 -24.94
N VAL A 417 16.65 -51.77 -23.60
CA VAL A 417 17.37 -50.76 -22.79
C VAL A 417 18.89 -50.94 -22.80
N LYS A 418 19.38 -52.18 -22.81
CA LYS A 418 20.83 -52.47 -22.72
C LYS A 418 21.59 -52.31 -24.05
N SER A 419 20.91 -52.39 -25.18
CA SER A 419 21.48 -52.16 -26.51
C SER A 419 20.72 -51.00 -27.16
N ILE A 420 21.26 -49.79 -26.99
CA ILE A 420 20.71 -48.60 -27.64
C ILE A 420 20.78 -48.83 -29.17
N GLY A 421 19.67 -49.21 -29.81
CA GLY A 421 19.53 -49.02 -31.27
C GLY A 421 18.70 -50.01 -32.09
N LYS A 422 18.15 -51.10 -31.55
CA LYS A 422 17.21 -51.94 -32.32
C LYS A 422 15.78 -51.72 -31.84
N ASP A 423 15.01 -51.05 -32.68
CA ASP A 423 13.56 -50.96 -32.55
C ASP A 423 12.96 -52.20 -33.23
N PHE A 424 12.03 -52.88 -32.54
CA PHE A 424 11.33 -54.04 -33.08
C PHE A 424 9.88 -53.66 -33.38
N PRO A 425 9.37 -53.92 -34.59
CA PRO A 425 7.96 -53.67 -34.90
C PRO A 425 7.07 -54.63 -34.12
N VAL A 426 6.00 -54.08 -33.54
CA VAL A 426 4.93 -54.89 -32.93
C VAL A 426 4.34 -55.81 -34.01
N GLY A 427 4.18 -57.09 -33.67
CA GLY A 427 3.64 -58.11 -34.57
C GLY A 427 4.69 -58.90 -35.37
N GLU A 428 6.00 -58.63 -35.20
CA GLU A 428 7.07 -59.44 -35.79
C GLU A 428 7.80 -60.29 -34.74
N TRP A 429 8.39 -61.40 -35.20
CA TRP A 429 9.20 -62.27 -34.35
C TRP A 429 10.61 -61.69 -34.20
N ILE A 430 11.04 -61.55 -32.95
CA ILE A 430 12.39 -61.16 -32.57
C ILE A 430 13.20 -62.44 -32.36
N GLU A 431 14.10 -62.75 -33.29
CA GLU A 431 14.88 -64.01 -33.30
C GLU A 431 15.85 -64.14 -32.11
N ASP A 432 16.46 -63.03 -31.68
CA ASP A 432 17.50 -62.99 -30.64
C ASP A 432 16.96 -62.41 -29.32
N ALA A 433 15.74 -62.79 -28.91
CA ALA A 433 15.07 -62.17 -27.77
C ALA A 433 15.75 -62.45 -26.41
N TYR A 434 16.67 -63.40 -26.36
CA TYR A 434 17.48 -63.72 -25.18
C TYR A 434 18.47 -62.61 -24.79
N GLU A 435 18.73 -61.63 -25.67
CA GLU A 435 19.55 -60.47 -25.32
C GLU A 435 18.71 -59.39 -24.61
N ILE A 436 17.38 -59.48 -24.72
CA ILE A 436 16.43 -58.47 -24.23
C ILE A 436 16.13 -58.74 -22.76
N GLU A 437 16.86 -58.07 -21.86
CA GLU A 437 16.52 -58.10 -20.42
C GLU A 437 15.30 -57.23 -20.10
N GLU A 438 15.12 -56.13 -20.85
CA GLU A 438 14.04 -55.19 -20.65
C GLU A 438 13.73 -54.38 -21.90
N PHE A 439 12.44 -54.10 -22.09
CA PHE A 439 11.96 -53.23 -23.15
C PHE A 439 10.79 -52.36 -22.70
N TYR A 440 10.55 -51.28 -23.45
CA TYR A 440 9.40 -50.40 -23.25
C TYR A 440 8.40 -50.53 -24.40
N ILE A 441 7.11 -50.47 -24.05
CA ILE A 441 6.01 -50.48 -25.01
C ILE A 441 4.92 -49.49 -24.59
N ALA A 442 4.41 -48.72 -25.54
CA ALA A 442 3.26 -47.85 -25.34
C ALA A 442 1.97 -48.64 -25.62
N LEU A 443 1.03 -48.62 -24.67
CA LEU A 443 -0.30 -49.20 -24.83
C LEU A 443 -1.33 -48.08 -24.73
N ALA A 444 -2.29 -48.03 -25.65
CA ALA A 444 -3.45 -47.14 -25.54
C ALA A 444 -4.46 -47.71 -24.51
N PRO A 445 -5.36 -46.88 -23.95
CA PRO A 445 -6.40 -47.36 -23.04
C PRO A 445 -7.22 -48.48 -23.67
N GLY A 446 -7.25 -49.66 -23.04
CA GLY A 446 -8.00 -50.83 -23.49
C GLY A 446 -7.28 -51.75 -24.48
N GLU A 447 -6.13 -51.36 -25.04
CA GLU A 447 -5.30 -52.26 -25.87
C GLU A 447 -4.68 -53.35 -25.00
N LYS A 448 -4.68 -54.60 -25.47
CA LYS A 448 -4.04 -55.70 -24.75
C LYS A 448 -2.70 -56.06 -25.38
N LEU A 449 -1.67 -56.23 -24.56
CA LEU A 449 -0.39 -56.76 -24.98
C LEU A 449 -0.39 -58.28 -24.84
N GLN A 450 -0.22 -59.00 -25.94
CA GLN A 450 0.00 -60.43 -25.94
C GLN A 450 1.46 -60.70 -26.27
N LEU A 451 2.16 -61.35 -25.35
CA LEU A 451 3.52 -61.81 -25.57
C LEU A 451 3.47 -63.29 -25.94
N THR A 452 3.96 -63.62 -27.14
CA THR A 452 4.12 -64.99 -27.61
C THR A 452 5.60 -65.27 -27.74
N TRP A 453 6.06 -66.44 -27.29
CA TRP A 453 7.46 -66.84 -27.47
C TRP A 453 7.55 -68.24 -28.08
N ASP A 454 8.59 -68.46 -28.89
CA ASP A 454 8.90 -69.74 -29.52
C ASP A 454 10.32 -70.15 -29.15
N ILE A 455 10.47 -71.31 -28.51
CA ILE A 455 11.76 -71.81 -28.06
C ILE A 455 12.32 -72.69 -29.17
N ALA A 456 13.44 -72.28 -29.76
CA ALA A 456 14.10 -73.06 -30.80
C ALA A 456 14.46 -74.45 -30.23
N SER A 457 13.78 -75.48 -30.71
CA SER A 457 13.71 -76.83 -30.12
C SER A 457 15.02 -77.64 -30.17
N THR A 458 16.16 -77.04 -30.50
CA THR A 458 17.23 -77.79 -31.16
C THR A 458 18.18 -78.58 -30.27
N THR A 459 18.23 -78.45 -28.93
CA THR A 459 19.22 -79.30 -28.21
C THR A 459 19.06 -79.61 -26.73
N ILE A 460 18.05 -79.12 -25.99
CA ILE A 460 18.05 -79.31 -24.53
C ILE A 460 16.74 -79.93 -24.03
N LYS A 461 16.86 -81.01 -23.23
CA LYS A 461 15.74 -81.73 -22.62
C LYS A 461 14.86 -80.74 -21.83
N LEU A 462 13.63 -80.52 -22.30
CA LEU A 462 12.59 -79.62 -21.77
C LEU A 462 12.21 -79.79 -20.28
N GLN A 463 12.83 -80.69 -19.52
CA GLN A 463 12.29 -81.13 -18.23
C GLN A 463 12.59 -80.20 -17.04
N ASN A 464 13.50 -79.23 -17.16
CA ASN A 464 13.88 -78.37 -16.03
C ASN A 464 13.72 -76.85 -16.25
N TYR A 465 13.19 -76.41 -17.39
CA TYR A 465 13.00 -74.96 -17.62
C TYR A 465 11.65 -74.52 -17.07
N SER A 466 11.63 -74.22 -15.77
CA SER A 466 10.51 -73.56 -15.11
C SER A 466 10.66 -72.05 -15.25
N GLU A 467 9.84 -71.48 -16.14
CA GLU A 467 9.27 -70.12 -16.02
C GLU A 467 10.10 -68.99 -16.63
N LEU A 468 9.60 -68.43 -17.72
CA LEU A 468 10.01 -67.14 -18.26
C LEU A 468 9.11 -66.10 -17.63
N GLU A 469 9.65 -65.25 -16.75
CA GLU A 469 8.86 -64.31 -15.98
C GLU A 469 8.97 -62.91 -16.60
N ALA A 470 7.87 -62.41 -17.15
CA ALA A 470 7.78 -61.02 -17.60
C ALA A 470 7.09 -60.18 -16.52
N THR A 471 7.82 -59.25 -15.90
CA THR A 471 7.22 -58.28 -14.98
C THR A 471 6.97 -56.99 -15.71
N MET A 472 5.74 -56.48 -15.63
CA MET A 472 5.39 -55.23 -16.30
C MET A 472 5.14 -54.11 -15.30
N TYR A 473 5.77 -52.96 -15.54
CA TYR A 473 5.63 -51.78 -14.71
C TYR A 473 5.01 -50.67 -15.53
N LEU A 474 3.91 -50.08 -15.06
CA LEU A 474 3.47 -48.82 -15.64
C LEU A 474 4.42 -47.72 -15.19
N VAL A 475 4.96 -47.00 -16.15
CA VAL A 475 5.79 -45.83 -15.89
C VAL A 475 4.86 -44.63 -15.69
N ARG A 476 4.55 -44.29 -14.43
CA ARG A 476 3.77 -43.09 -14.07
C ARG A 476 4.67 -42.00 -13.52
N GLY A 477 4.88 -40.93 -14.28
CA GLY A 477 5.67 -39.77 -13.85
C GLY A 477 7.16 -40.09 -13.71
N TYR A 478 8.01 -39.13 -14.06
CA TYR A 478 9.45 -39.34 -14.23
C TYR A 478 10.29 -38.78 -13.06
N SER A 479 9.76 -38.75 -11.83
CA SER A 479 10.56 -38.42 -10.65
C SER A 479 11.18 -39.68 -10.06
N GLU A 480 12.44 -39.95 -10.43
CA GLU A 480 13.39 -40.89 -9.81
C GLU A 480 12.83 -42.23 -9.30
N GLY A 481 12.94 -43.28 -10.11
CA GLY A 481 13.05 -44.66 -9.62
C GLY A 481 11.79 -45.31 -9.04
N PHE A 482 10.67 -44.59 -8.90
CA PHE A 482 9.41 -45.19 -8.49
C PHE A 482 8.62 -45.67 -9.71
N SER A 483 9.05 -46.78 -10.31
CA SER A 483 8.11 -47.63 -11.03
C SER A 483 7.14 -48.20 -10.01
N HIS A 484 5.93 -47.67 -9.90
CA HIS A 484 4.89 -48.36 -9.17
C HIS A 484 4.63 -49.68 -9.90
N LEU A 485 4.97 -50.80 -9.24
CA LEU A 485 4.54 -52.11 -9.69
C LEU A 485 3.01 -52.10 -9.66
N LEU A 486 2.38 -51.85 -10.81
CA LEU A 486 0.93 -51.91 -10.90
C LEU A 486 0.44 -53.34 -10.84
N GLU A 487 1.18 -54.24 -11.48
CA GLU A 487 0.86 -55.66 -11.51
C GLU A 487 2.12 -56.45 -11.91
N SER A 488 2.64 -57.31 -11.03
CA SER A 488 3.56 -58.36 -11.48
C SER A 488 2.69 -59.54 -11.92
N LYS A 489 2.66 -59.82 -13.23
CA LYS A 489 2.00 -61.01 -13.74
C LYS A 489 3.06 -62.03 -14.13
N ARG A 490 3.20 -63.09 -13.33
CA ARG A 490 4.14 -64.17 -13.61
C ARG A 490 3.58 -65.08 -14.70
N PHE A 491 4.12 -64.98 -15.91
CA PHE A 491 3.70 -65.80 -17.04
C PHE A 491 4.23 -67.23 -16.86
N THR A 492 3.40 -68.10 -16.28
CA THR A 492 3.74 -69.51 -16.04
C THR A 492 3.19 -70.34 -17.20
N ARG A 493 4.10 -70.87 -18.04
CA ARG A 493 3.86 -71.74 -19.22
C ARG A 493 3.30 -71.08 -20.49
N LEU A 494 3.61 -71.75 -21.60
CA LEU A 494 3.36 -71.52 -23.04
C LEU A 494 1.94 -71.12 -23.50
N GLN A 495 1.04 -70.67 -22.62
CA GLN A 495 -0.24 -70.12 -23.06
C GLN A 495 -0.10 -68.61 -23.27
N PRO A 496 -0.48 -68.09 -24.45
CA PRO A 496 -0.34 -66.68 -24.77
C PRO A 496 -1.37 -65.89 -23.98
N ASP A 497 -0.94 -65.34 -22.84
CA ASP A 497 -1.77 -64.56 -21.95
C ASP A 497 -1.77 -63.10 -22.38
N ALA A 498 -2.95 -62.52 -22.60
CA ALA A 498 -3.09 -61.11 -22.94
C ALA A 498 -3.12 -60.27 -21.66
N PHE A 499 -2.26 -59.26 -21.59
CA PHE A 499 -2.27 -58.26 -20.54
C PHE A 499 -3.13 -57.08 -20.98
N SER A 500 -4.15 -56.73 -20.20
CA SER A 500 -5.00 -55.56 -20.46
C SER A 500 -4.75 -54.52 -19.38
N PRO A 501 -3.98 -53.45 -19.65
CA PRO A 501 -3.93 -52.35 -18.73
C PRO A 501 -5.29 -51.69 -18.60
N GLY A 502 -5.63 -51.23 -17.39
CA GLY A 502 -6.76 -50.32 -17.19
C GLY A 502 -6.53 -48.92 -17.78
N PHE A 503 -5.29 -48.57 -18.14
CA PHE A 503 -4.89 -47.20 -18.52
C PHE A 503 -3.91 -47.21 -19.70
N GLY A 504 -3.99 -46.19 -20.55
CA GLY A 504 -2.96 -45.95 -21.56
C GLY A 504 -1.67 -45.44 -20.91
N GLY A 505 -0.52 -45.83 -21.43
CA GLY A 505 0.77 -45.37 -20.91
C GLY A 505 1.95 -46.22 -21.39
N TRP A 506 3.14 -45.88 -20.88
CA TRP A 506 4.35 -46.64 -21.13
C TRP A 506 4.50 -47.75 -20.11
N TYR A 507 4.78 -48.95 -20.63
CA TYR A 507 4.98 -50.13 -19.83
C TYR A 507 6.41 -50.62 -20.00
N ARG A 508 7.14 -50.74 -18.90
CA ARG A 508 8.44 -51.42 -18.84
C ARG A 508 8.19 -52.89 -18.66
N VAL A 509 8.58 -53.71 -19.62
CA VAL A 509 8.53 -55.17 -19.54
C VAL A 509 9.94 -55.66 -19.24
N LYS A 510 10.14 -56.26 -18.06
CA LYS A 510 11.39 -56.91 -17.69
C LYS A 510 11.25 -58.40 -17.91
N LEU A 511 12.08 -58.96 -18.77
CA LEU A 511 12.14 -60.40 -19.03
C LEU A 511 13.18 -61.02 -18.10
N MET A 512 12.73 -61.93 -17.24
CA MET A 512 13.59 -62.74 -16.38
C MET A 512 13.74 -64.10 -17.05
N HIS A 513 14.90 -64.36 -17.61
CA HIS A 513 15.27 -65.65 -18.18
C HIS A 513 16.67 -66.05 -17.71
N GLU A 514 16.95 -67.35 -17.63
CA GLU A 514 18.32 -67.84 -17.45
C GLU A 514 19.09 -67.63 -18.76
N SER A 515 20.36 -67.21 -18.67
CA SER A 515 21.18 -66.67 -19.77
C SER A 515 21.55 -67.68 -20.88
N MET A 516 20.89 -68.83 -20.98
CA MET A 516 21.23 -69.92 -21.89
C MET A 516 20.09 -70.40 -22.80
N ILE A 517 18.98 -69.64 -22.88
CA ILE A 517 17.82 -70.04 -23.70
C ILE A 517 17.73 -69.14 -24.93
N ASN A 518 17.94 -69.70 -26.12
CA ASN A 518 17.59 -69.01 -27.37
C ASN A 518 16.09 -69.15 -27.61
N PHE A 519 15.36 -68.04 -27.57
CA PHE A 519 13.95 -67.99 -27.87
C PHE A 519 13.63 -66.81 -28.79
N LYS A 520 12.57 -66.97 -29.57
CA LYS A 520 11.96 -65.89 -30.32
C LYS A 520 10.85 -65.25 -29.48
N LEU A 521 10.69 -63.94 -29.57
CA LEU A 521 9.60 -63.21 -28.90
C LEU A 521 8.79 -62.44 -29.92
N LYS A 522 7.47 -62.49 -29.81
CA LYS A 522 6.52 -61.70 -30.59
C LYS A 522 5.63 -60.93 -29.63
N ALA A 523 5.64 -59.61 -29.73
CA ALA A 523 4.71 -58.74 -29.02
C ALA A 523 3.58 -58.35 -29.96
N GLU A 524 2.35 -58.78 -29.67
CA GLU A 524 1.16 -58.43 -30.44
C GLU A 524 0.25 -57.53 -29.61
N LEU A 525 -0.34 -56.53 -30.27
CA LEU A 525 -1.38 -55.70 -29.68
C LEU A 525 -2.74 -56.21 -30.15
N ILE A 526 -3.53 -56.69 -29.20
CA ILE A 526 -4.92 -57.05 -29.44
C ILE A 526 -5.74 -55.81 -29.11
N THR A 527 -6.19 -55.11 -30.15
CA THR A 527 -7.25 -54.11 -30.00
C THR A 527 -8.52 -54.87 -29.62
N PRO A 528 -9.24 -54.49 -28.55
CA PRO A 528 -10.53 -55.09 -28.27
C PRO A 528 -11.41 -54.91 -29.51
N GLU A 529 -11.97 -56.01 -30.02
CA GLU A 529 -12.94 -55.94 -31.12
C GLU A 529 -13.95 -54.85 -30.76
N THR A 530 -14.06 -53.84 -31.62
CA THR A 530 -15.05 -52.78 -31.41
C THR A 530 -16.39 -53.49 -31.28
N PRO A 531 -17.09 -53.41 -30.14
CA PRO A 531 -18.34 -54.12 -29.98
C PRO A 531 -19.23 -53.75 -31.16
N ALA A 532 -19.68 -54.76 -31.91
CA ALA A 532 -20.52 -54.54 -33.08
C ALA A 532 -21.64 -53.56 -32.67
N PRO A 533 -21.92 -52.52 -33.48
CA PRO A 533 -22.90 -51.50 -33.11
C PRO A 533 -24.19 -52.21 -32.71
N ALA A 534 -24.66 -51.96 -31.49
CA ALA A 534 -25.85 -52.61 -30.96
C ALA A 534 -26.99 -52.40 -31.95
N GLN A 535 -27.50 -53.51 -32.51
CA GLN A 535 -28.61 -53.50 -33.47
C GLN A 535 -29.93 -53.18 -32.78
#